data_AF-A0A2V8LDD4-F1
#
_entry.id   AF-A0A2V8LDD4-F1
#
_cell.length_a   1.000
_cell.length_b   1.000
_cell.length_c   1.000
_cell.angle_alpha   90.00
_cell.angle_beta   90.00
_cell.angle_gamma   90.00
#
_symmetry.space_group_name_H-M   'P 1'
#
loop_
_entity.id
_entity.type
_entity.pdbx_description
1 polymer ?
#
loop_
_entity_poly.entity_id
_entity_poly.type
_entity_poly.pdbx_seq_one_letter_code
_entity_poly.pdbx_strand_id
1 'polypeptide(L)'
;MEGFSSVVLESTLELATEAMSHDGRVGACVEAIRRCLESSPDPQHDNELRSAVTALLEIAVQQHQFLIAKRLLEIARQLRR
;
A
#
# COMPACT_ATOMS: atom_id res chain seq x y z
N MET A 1 17.66 -6.91 -4.75
CA MET A 1 16.66 -5.83 -4.55
C MET A 1 16.33 -5.84 -3.07
N GLU A 2 16.95 -4.98 -2.27
CA GLU A 2 16.57 -4.82 -0.84
C GLU A 2 15.29 -3.99 -0.78
N GLY A 3 14.20 -4.56 -1.27
CA GLY A 3 12.86 -3.99 -1.24
C GLY A 3 12.13 -4.36 0.04
N PHE A 4 11.03 -3.65 0.31
CA PHE A 4 10.10 -3.98 1.40
C PHE A 4 9.72 -5.46 1.34
N SER A 5 9.54 -6.06 2.52
CA SER A 5 9.04 -7.42 2.60
C SER A 5 7.60 -7.47 2.10
N SER A 6 7.33 -8.33 1.10
CA SER A 6 5.97 -8.59 0.60
C SER A 6 5.03 -9.00 1.73
N VAL A 7 5.53 -9.79 2.69
CA VAL A 7 4.79 -10.20 3.89
C VAL A 7 4.40 -9.00 4.76
N VAL A 8 5.30 -8.02 4.92
CA VAL A 8 5.00 -6.79 5.67
C VAL A 8 3.96 -5.94 4.95
N LEU A 9 4.05 -5.88 3.61
CA LEU A 9 3.05 -5.18 2.80
C LEU A 9 1.68 -5.86 2.92
N GLU A 10 1.58 -7.17 2.68
CA GLU A 10 0.33 -7.92 2.79
C GLU A 10 -0.32 -7.79 4.18
N SER A 11 0.46 -7.99 5.25
CA SER A 11 -0.06 -7.78 6.61
C SER A 11 -0.53 -6.35 6.85
N THR A 12 0.12 -5.35 6.24
CA THR A 12 -0.32 -3.95 6.33
C THR A 12 -1.62 -3.71 5.55
N LEU A 13 -1.81 -4.38 4.40
CA LEU A 13 -3.05 -4.31 3.62
C LEU A 13 -4.23 -4.96 4.35
N GLU A 14 -4.01 -6.10 5.01
CA GLU A 14 -5.03 -6.75 5.84
C GLU A 14 -5.47 -5.83 6.98
N LEU A 15 -4.51 -5.29 7.74
CA LEU A 15 -4.80 -4.32 8.81
C LEU A 15 -5.50 -3.07 8.28
N ALA A 16 -5.11 -2.57 7.11
CA ALA A 16 -5.76 -1.44 6.45
C ALA A 16 -7.21 -1.75 6.07
N THR A 17 -7.45 -2.94 5.52
CA THR A 17 -8.79 -3.39 5.11
C THR A 17 -9.71 -3.53 6.32
N GLU A 18 -9.21 -4.07 7.43
CA GLU A 18 -9.98 -4.22 8.66
C GLU A 18 -10.27 -2.87 9.33
N ALA A 19 -9.21 -2.09 9.59
CA ALA A 19 -9.29 -0.84 10.36
C ALA A 19 -10.00 0.30 9.60
N MET A 20 -10.00 0.25 8.27
CA MET A 20 -10.59 1.27 7.40
C MET A 20 -11.69 0.70 6.50
N SER A 21 -12.29 -0.42 6.88
CA SER A 21 -13.34 -1.14 6.13
C SER A 21 -14.55 -0.28 5.72
N HIS A 22 -14.80 0.81 6.44
CA HIS A 22 -15.89 1.75 6.16
C HIS A 22 -15.62 2.69 4.98
N ASP A 23 -14.38 2.81 4.50
CA ASP A 23 -14.03 3.65 3.36
C ASP A 23 -13.88 2.82 2.10
N GLY A 24 -14.85 2.97 1.18
CA GLY A 24 -14.91 2.20 -0.06
C GLY A 24 -13.69 2.38 -0.98
N ARG A 25 -12.85 3.40 -0.76
CA ARG A 25 -11.61 3.61 -1.52
C ARG A 25 -10.50 2.63 -1.12
N VAL A 26 -10.54 2.10 0.10
CA VAL A 26 -9.52 1.20 0.65
C VAL A 26 -9.44 -0.09 -0.16
N GLY A 27 -10.59 -0.71 -0.47
CA GLY A 27 -10.65 -1.93 -1.26
C GLY A 27 -10.00 -1.77 -2.63
N ALA A 28 -10.32 -0.67 -3.34
CA ALA A 28 -9.72 -0.36 -4.64
C ALA A 28 -8.20 -0.18 -4.57
N CYS A 29 -7.69 0.46 -3.50
CA CYS A 29 -6.25 0.61 -3.29
C CYS A 29 -5.57 -0.74 -3.04
N VAL A 30 -6.16 -1.58 -2.18
CA VAL A 30 -5.63 -2.91 -1.83
C VAL A 30 -5.58 -3.82 -3.06
N GLU A 31 -6.65 -3.84 -3.86
CA GLU A 31 -6.69 -4.61 -5.12
C GLU A 31 -5.64 -4.14 -6.12
N ALA A 32 -5.48 -2.82 -6.29
CA ALA A 32 -4.46 -2.26 -7.18
C ALA A 32 -3.05 -2.66 -6.74
N ILE A 33 -2.77 -2.61 -5.43
CA ILE A 33 -1.48 -3.03 -4.87
C ILE A 33 -1.23 -4.52 -5.12
N ARG A 34 -2.20 -5.39 -4.82
CA ARG A 34 -2.06 -6.84 -5.06
C ARG A 34 -1.82 -7.16 -6.53
N ARG A 35 -2.56 -6.51 -7.44
CA ARG A 35 -2.37 -6.67 -8.88
C ARG A 35 -0.95 -6.30 -9.32
N CYS A 36 -0.39 -5.22 -8.76
CA CYS A 36 0.98 -4.81 -9.07
C CYS A 36 2.03 -5.81 -8.55
N LEU A 37 1.77 -6.46 -7.41
CA LEU A 37 2.67 -7.47 -6.83
C LEU A 37 2.60 -8.82 -7.58
N GLU A 38 1.43 -9.20 -8.08
CA GLU A 38 1.24 -10.42 -8.89
C GLU A 38 1.80 -10.27 -10.31
N SER A 39 1.93 -9.04 -10.80
CA SER A 39 2.43 -8.75 -12.13
C SER A 39 3.95 -8.87 -12.20
N SER A 40 4.47 -9.31 -13.36
CA SER A 40 5.91 -9.36 -13.64
C SER A 40 6.56 -7.99 -13.38
N PRO A 41 7.83 -7.93 -12.90
CA PRO A 41 8.52 -6.68 -12.66
C PRO A 41 8.63 -5.87 -13.96
N ASP A 42 7.79 -4.85 -14.06
CA ASP A 42 7.76 -3.88 -15.14
C ASP A 42 7.67 -2.49 -14.50
N PRO A 43 8.53 -1.54 -14.90
CA PRO A 43 8.58 -0.19 -14.35
C PRO A 43 7.23 0.55 -14.35
N GLN A 44 6.30 0.17 -15.22
CA GLN A 44 4.95 0.73 -15.21
C GLN A 44 4.19 0.31 -13.94
N HIS A 45 4.32 -0.94 -13.51
CA HIS A 45 3.71 -1.45 -12.27
C HIS A 45 4.31 -0.82 -11.02
N ASP A 46 5.61 -0.44 -11.04
CA ASP A 46 6.23 0.25 -9.90
C ASP A 46 5.61 1.65 -9.66
N ASN A 47 5.29 2.36 -10.73
CA ASN A 47 4.62 3.66 -10.64
C ASN A 47 3.17 3.52 -10.15
N GLU A 48 2.45 2.52 -10.65
CA GLU A 48 1.08 2.22 -10.22
C GLU A 48 1.03 1.77 -8.76
N LEU A 49 1.93 0.87 -8.35
CA LEU A 49 2.10 0.41 -6.98
C LEU A 49 2.37 1.58 -6.04
N ARG A 50 3.31 2.46 -6.42
CA ARG A 50 3.61 3.67 -5.63
C ARG A 50 2.39 4.57 -5.50
N SER A 51 1.64 4.77 -6.59
CA SER A 51 0.42 5.58 -6.57
C SER A 51 -0.62 4.99 -5.62
N ALA A 52 -0.86 3.69 -5.70
CA ALA A 52 -1.83 2.99 -4.86
C ALA A 52 -1.43 2.97 -3.37
N VAL A 53 -0.15 2.74 -3.05
CA VAL A 53 0.37 2.81 -1.68
C VAL A 53 0.24 4.24 -1.12
N THR A 54 0.49 5.26 -1.94
CA THR A 54 0.35 6.67 -1.52
C THR A 54 -1.11 7.04 -1.28
N ALA A 55 -2.04 6.61 -2.13
CA ALA A 55 -3.46 6.82 -1.93
C ALA A 55 -3.95 6.15 -0.63
N LEU A 56 -3.53 4.91 -0.37
CA LEU A 56 -3.86 4.20 0.86
C LEU A 56 -3.28 4.89 2.11
N LEU A 57 -2.07 5.45 1.99
CA LEU A 57 -1.45 6.26 3.04
C LEU A 57 -2.28 7.50 3.38
N GLU A 58 -2.75 8.23 2.36
CA GLU A 58 -3.58 9.42 2.57
C GLU A 58 -4.89 9.08 3.28
N ILE A 59 -5.53 7.97 2.90
CA ILE A 59 -6.74 7.47 3.58
C ILE A 59 -6.43 7.11 5.04
N ALA A 60 -5.31 6.41 5.29
CA ALA A 60 -4.89 6.07 6.64
C ALA A 60 -4.63 7.32 7.51
N VAL A 61 -4.07 8.38 6.94
CA VAL A 61 -3.90 9.66 7.64
C VAL A 61 -5.25 10.33 7.91
N GLN A 62 -6.15 10.38 6.93
CA GLN A 62 -7.50 10.96 7.07
C GLN A 62 -8.32 10.24 8.16
N GLN A 63 -8.14 8.94 8.30
CA GLN A 63 -8.83 8.12 9.29
C GLN A 63 -8.06 7.97 10.61
N HIS A 64 -7.00 8.74 10.82
CA HIS A 64 -6.17 8.72 12.04
C HIS A 64 -5.55 7.34 12.35
N GLN A 65 -5.38 6.49 11.33
CA GLN A 65 -4.72 5.19 11.41
C GLN A 65 -3.20 5.33 11.33
N PHE A 66 -2.60 6.02 12.31
CA PHE A 66 -1.20 6.43 12.27
C PHE A 66 -0.18 5.28 12.19
N LEU A 67 -0.49 4.13 12.79
CA LEU A 67 0.37 2.94 12.69
C LEU A 67 0.43 2.42 11.25
N ILE A 68 -0.73 2.34 10.60
CA ILE A 68 -0.87 1.89 9.20
C ILE A 68 -0.21 2.91 8.27
N ALA A 69 -0.48 4.20 8.49
CA ALA A 69 0.15 5.29 7.75
C ALA A 69 1.69 5.24 7.84
N LYS A 70 2.25 5.02 9.03
CA LYS A 70 3.70 4.92 9.18
C LYS A 70 4.29 3.77 8.35
N ARG A 71 3.66 2.59 8.38
CA ARG A 71 4.09 1.42 7.60
C ARG A 71 4.02 1.68 6.10
N LEU A 72 2.91 2.24 5.62
CA LEU A 72 2.73 2.59 4.21
C LEU A 72 3.74 3.64 3.74
N LEU A 73 4.07 4.61 4.59
CA LEU A 73 5.11 5.61 4.31
C LEU A 73 6.51 4.99 4.17
N GLU A 74 6.85 4.02 5.01
CA GLU A 74 8.13 3.29 4.90
C GLU A 74 8.21 2.50 3.58
N ILE A 75 7.11 1.83 3.20
CA ILE A 75 7.01 1.10 1.93
C ILE A 75 7.13 2.06 0.73
N ALA A 76 6.39 3.17 0.75
CA ALA A 76 6.44 4.18 -0.30
C ALA A 76 7.84 4.80 -0.48
N ARG A 77 8.62 4.93 0.61
CA ARG A 77 10.01 5.39 0.55
C ARG A 77 10.94 4.36 -0.07
N GLN A 78 10.72 3.08 0.19
CA GLN A 78 11.51 2.00 -0.39
C GLN A 78 11.23 1.82 -1.88
N LEU A 79 9.99 2.08 -2.33
CA LEU A 79 9.61 2.13 -3.75
C LEU A 79 10.22 3.31 -4.54
N ARG A 80 10.84 4.29 -3.88
CA ARG A 80 11.52 5.42 -4.55
C ARG A 80 13.00 5.17 -4.83
N ARG A 81 13.58 4.08 -4.31
CA ARG A 81 14.99 3.72 -4.49
C ARG A 81 15.15 2.75 -5.63
#